data_AF-A0A2Z5UDG4-F1
#
_entry.id   AF-A0A2Z5UDG4-F1
#
_cell.length_a   1.000
_cell.length_b   1.000
_cell.length_c   1.000
_cell.angle_alpha   90.00
_cell.angle_beta   90.00
_cell.angle_gamma   90.00
#
_symmetry.space_group_name_H-M   'P 1'
#
loop_
_entity.id
_entity.type
_entity.pdbx_description
1 polymer ?
#
loop_
_entity_poly.entity_id
_entity_poly.type
_entity_poly.pdbx_seq_one_letter_code
_entity_poly.pdbx_strand_id
1 'polypeptide(L)'
;MFSGGTSLLKAHGLIQRFSEELDFKLILSDAFLEKSPGQKRSALSAFKNGLADAWAAAGFVITGVEAGSGNGFIQIDMDYPTILDGHDALRPHIQAEISAKPTPLATGERPLASFVHQYRGLEPEITAIACVDPVETAADKLSAFCWRVLTRDRERVGDDPTIVRHLHDLAALEATASANAQFPALAEETIMADSHRGGGALEGMLPAQRMAALVEHLQSDTLYADEYARFVGGMAFATEQKFPHFRKPSGRWSGFAGRYRPNRVGTGVFPCGSCGSQKMPNEIRSLHPMAAKRGRNRQPRLPDDAILVEPGYPHN
;
A
#
# COMPACT_ATOMS: atom_id res chain seq x y z
N MET A 1 12.00 -4.71 7.89
CA MET A 1 10.56 -4.96 8.11
C MET A 1 9.99 -5.55 6.83
N PHE A 2 9.27 -6.66 6.93
CA PHE A 2 8.67 -7.33 5.79
C PHE A 2 7.37 -6.64 5.36
N SER A 3 7.19 -6.43 4.06
CA SER A 3 6.13 -5.57 3.51
C SER A 3 5.56 -6.10 2.19
N GLY A 4 4.76 -5.26 1.51
CA GLY A 4 4.28 -5.54 0.16
C GLY A 4 3.31 -6.73 0.08
N GLY A 5 3.17 -7.28 -1.13
CA GLY A 5 2.20 -8.34 -1.40
C GLY A 5 2.50 -9.63 -0.63
N THR A 6 3.78 -9.99 -0.51
CA THR A 6 4.18 -11.26 0.11
C THR A 6 4.01 -11.22 1.63
N SER A 7 4.14 -10.05 2.28
CA SER A 7 3.79 -9.87 3.70
C SER A 7 2.28 -10.00 3.93
N LEU A 8 1.45 -9.39 3.07
CA LEU A 8 0.00 -9.55 3.14
C LEU A 8 -0.42 -11.01 3.01
N LEU A 9 0.25 -11.75 2.13
CA LEU A 9 0.00 -13.18 1.91
C LEU A 9 0.48 -14.05 3.08
N LYS A 10 1.77 -13.97 3.42
CA LYS A 10 2.44 -14.95 4.29
C LYS A 10 2.35 -14.62 5.77
N ALA A 11 2.40 -13.33 6.13
CA ALA A 11 2.43 -12.90 7.52
C ALA A 11 1.04 -12.52 8.04
N HIS A 12 0.23 -11.86 7.21
CA HIS A 12 -1.09 -11.37 7.62
C HIS A 12 -2.25 -12.26 7.16
N GLY A 13 -2.07 -13.07 6.12
CA GLY A 13 -3.13 -13.92 5.57
C GLY A 13 -4.31 -13.14 4.98
N LEU A 14 -4.07 -11.90 4.53
CA LEU A 14 -5.11 -10.96 4.07
C LEU A 14 -5.37 -11.05 2.56
N ILE A 15 -4.48 -11.68 1.80
CA ILE A 15 -4.69 -11.92 0.36
C ILE A 15 -4.50 -13.41 0.04
N GLN A 16 -5.18 -13.88 -1.01
CA GLN A 16 -5.22 -15.29 -1.41
C GLN A 16 -4.83 -15.48 -2.89
N ARG A 17 -3.80 -14.74 -3.31
CA ARG A 17 -3.12 -14.90 -4.59
C ARG A 17 -1.62 -15.04 -4.36
N PHE A 18 -0.91 -15.70 -5.27
CA PHE A 18 0.56 -15.74 -5.20
C PHE A 18 1.16 -14.33 -5.33
N SER A 19 2.29 -14.14 -4.64
CA SER A 19 3.11 -12.93 -4.68
C SER A 19 4.57 -13.38 -4.75
N GLU A 20 5.28 -12.86 -5.74
CA GLU A 20 6.57 -13.40 -6.20
C GLU A 20 7.75 -12.56 -5.69
N GLU A 21 7.51 -11.29 -5.35
CA GLU A 21 8.51 -10.32 -4.92
C GLU A 21 8.69 -10.31 -3.40
N LEU A 22 9.89 -10.01 -2.92
CA LEU A 22 10.19 -9.84 -1.50
C LEU A 22 10.42 -8.36 -1.19
N ASP A 23 9.44 -7.72 -0.56
CA ASP A 23 9.51 -6.30 -0.22
C ASP A 23 9.94 -6.08 1.24
N PHE A 24 10.98 -5.27 1.43
CA PHE A 24 11.45 -4.86 2.75
C PHE A 24 11.55 -3.33 2.90
N LYS A 25 11.18 -2.84 4.09
CA LYS A 25 11.52 -1.49 4.57
C LYS A 25 12.61 -1.56 5.62
N LEU A 26 13.66 -0.75 5.48
CA LEU A 26 14.73 -0.66 6.48
C LEU A 26 14.25 0.10 7.72
N ILE A 27 14.59 -0.42 8.89
CA ILE A 27 14.47 0.33 10.14
C ILE A 27 15.71 1.23 10.23
N LEU A 28 15.48 2.53 10.12
CA LEU A 28 16.56 3.52 10.12
C LEU A 28 16.81 3.97 11.56
N SER A 29 18.04 3.77 12.07
CA SER A 29 18.41 4.23 13.40
C SER A 29 18.61 5.75 13.44
N ASP A 30 18.44 6.37 14.61
CA ASP A 30 18.70 7.81 14.81
C ASP A 30 20.11 8.20 14.34
N ALA A 31 21.11 7.38 14.68
CA ALA A 31 22.50 7.56 14.26
C ALA A 31 22.69 7.46 12.72
N PHE A 32 21.78 6.83 11.99
CA PHE A 32 21.74 6.87 10.52
C PHE A 32 21.04 8.14 10.03
N LEU A 33 19.92 8.53 10.66
CA LEU A 33 19.16 9.72 10.29
C LEU A 33 19.97 11.02 10.46
N GLU A 34 20.87 11.08 11.43
CA GLU A 34 21.80 12.20 11.68
C GLU A 34 22.95 12.31 10.66
N LYS A 35 23.19 11.28 9.84
CA LYS A 35 24.27 11.28 8.85
C LYS A 35 24.04 12.30 7.74
N SER A 36 25.13 12.85 7.21
CA SER A 36 25.09 13.67 6.00
C SER A 36 24.62 12.83 4.79
N PRO A 37 24.10 13.46 3.71
CA PRO A 37 23.65 12.73 2.53
C PRO A 37 24.71 11.79 1.93
N GLY A 38 25.97 12.23 1.88
CA GLY A 38 27.08 11.40 1.39
C GLY A 38 27.36 10.20 2.30
N GLN A 39 27.29 10.39 3.62
CA GLN A 39 27.46 9.32 4.59
C GLN A 39 26.30 8.31 4.55
N LYS A 40 25.06 8.77 4.37
CA LYS A 40 23.88 7.90 4.17
C LYS A 40 24.06 7.04 2.93
N ARG A 41 24.43 7.64 1.79
CA ARG A 41 24.69 6.92 0.54
C ARG A 41 25.79 5.86 0.71
N SER A 42 26.88 6.20 1.39
CA SER A 42 27.98 5.26 1.65
C SER A 42 27.55 4.10 2.55
N ALA A 43 26.79 4.37 3.62
CA ALA A 43 26.27 3.34 4.51
C ALA A 43 25.30 2.39 3.79
N LEU A 44 24.39 2.94 2.99
CA LEU A 44 23.46 2.16 2.17
C LEU A 44 24.20 1.36 1.08
N SER A 45 25.29 1.88 0.52
CA SER A 45 26.13 1.14 -0.41
C SER A 45 26.80 -0.06 0.25
N ALA A 46 27.34 0.12 1.46
CA ALA A 46 27.94 -0.98 2.23
C ALA A 46 26.88 -2.03 2.61
N PHE A 47 25.71 -1.59 3.05
CA PHE A 47 24.57 -2.46 3.36
C PHE A 47 24.15 -3.29 2.14
N LYS A 48 23.99 -2.65 0.96
CA LYS A 48 23.64 -3.32 -0.29
C LYS A 48 24.61 -4.46 -0.63
N ASN A 49 25.91 -4.17 -0.58
CA ASN A 49 26.93 -5.17 -0.92
C ASN A 49 26.92 -6.32 0.11
N GLY A 50 26.85 -6.00 1.40
CA GLY A 50 26.76 -7.02 2.45
C GLY A 50 25.50 -7.88 2.35
N LEU A 51 24.38 -7.31 1.90
CA LEU A 51 23.14 -8.06 1.66
C LEU A 51 23.28 -9.04 0.49
N ALA A 52 23.88 -8.61 -0.62
CA ALA A 52 24.16 -9.47 -1.76
C ALA A 52 25.12 -10.62 -1.38
N ASP A 53 26.18 -10.33 -0.62
CA ASP A 53 27.12 -11.33 -0.12
C ASP A 53 26.43 -12.33 0.83
N ALA A 54 25.54 -11.85 1.70
CA ALA A 54 24.80 -12.71 2.62
C ALA A 54 23.82 -13.64 1.90
N TRP A 55 23.14 -13.17 0.86
CA TRP A 55 22.28 -14.02 0.03
C TRP A 55 23.07 -15.02 -0.81
N ALA A 56 24.21 -14.62 -1.37
CA ALA A 56 25.12 -15.55 -2.04
C ALA A 56 25.59 -16.66 -1.10
N ALA A 57 25.98 -16.29 0.14
CA ALA A 57 26.38 -17.25 1.17
C ALA A 57 25.23 -18.18 1.62
N ALA A 58 23.97 -17.72 1.50
CA ALA A 58 22.79 -18.53 1.77
C ALA A 58 22.42 -19.49 0.62
N GLY A 59 23.17 -19.48 -0.49
CA GLY A 59 22.99 -20.39 -1.63
C GLY A 59 22.16 -19.84 -2.78
N PHE A 60 21.81 -18.55 -2.76
CA PHE A 60 21.21 -17.86 -3.91
C PHE A 60 22.28 -17.44 -4.91
N VAL A 61 21.95 -17.41 -6.19
CA VAL A 61 22.83 -16.88 -7.23
C VAL A 61 22.38 -15.46 -7.55
N ILE A 62 23.17 -14.45 -7.21
CA ILE A 62 22.85 -13.05 -7.51
C ILE A 62 22.99 -12.82 -9.01
N THR A 63 21.89 -12.46 -9.69
CA THR A 63 21.84 -12.22 -11.13
C THR A 63 21.79 -10.73 -11.48
N GLY A 64 21.33 -9.90 -10.55
CA GLY A 64 21.25 -8.45 -10.73
C GLY A 64 21.27 -7.69 -9.40
N VAL A 65 21.90 -6.52 -9.38
CA VAL A 65 21.85 -5.58 -8.26
C VAL A 65 21.70 -4.17 -8.80
N GLU A 66 20.52 -3.60 -8.63
CA GLU A 66 20.21 -2.23 -9.01
C GLU A 66 19.97 -1.36 -7.77
N ALA A 67 20.28 -0.07 -7.88
CA ALA A 67 20.04 0.86 -6.78
C ALA A 67 19.66 2.24 -7.30
N GLY A 68 18.60 2.81 -6.72
CA GLY A 68 18.08 4.13 -7.01
C GLY A 68 18.26 5.10 -5.85
N SER A 69 18.06 6.40 -6.12
CA SER A 69 17.94 7.45 -5.09
C SER A 69 19.07 7.42 -4.04
N GLY A 70 20.32 7.31 -4.48
CA GLY A 70 21.48 7.25 -3.57
C GLY A 70 21.53 5.98 -2.72
N ASN A 71 21.07 4.86 -3.26
CA ASN A 71 20.88 3.56 -2.60
C ASN A 71 19.74 3.55 -1.56
N GLY A 72 18.85 4.55 -1.57
CA GLY A 72 17.64 4.54 -0.75
C GLY A 72 16.57 3.55 -1.23
N PHE A 73 16.72 3.07 -2.47
CA PHE A 73 16.01 1.93 -3.01
C PHE A 73 17.03 0.96 -3.61
N ILE A 74 16.92 -0.31 -3.29
CA ILE A 74 17.81 -1.38 -3.72
C ILE A 74 16.91 -2.49 -4.27
N GLN A 75 17.23 -2.99 -5.46
CA GLN A 75 16.64 -4.18 -6.04
C GLN A 75 17.74 -5.21 -6.25
N ILE A 76 17.47 -6.46 -5.86
CA ILE A 76 18.40 -7.56 -6.08
C ILE A 76 17.60 -8.73 -6.67
N ASP A 77 18.06 -9.18 -7.83
CA ASP A 77 17.51 -10.32 -8.54
C ASP A 77 18.39 -11.55 -8.28
N MET A 78 17.76 -12.68 -8.01
CA MET A 78 18.42 -13.88 -7.51
C MET A 78 17.78 -15.15 -8.06
N ASP A 79 18.61 -16.10 -8.48
CA ASP A 79 18.16 -17.47 -8.76
C ASP A 79 18.34 -18.36 -7.53
N TYR A 80 17.54 -19.42 -7.46
CA TYR A 80 17.67 -20.47 -6.46
C TYR A 80 17.58 -21.84 -7.11
N PRO A 81 18.20 -22.89 -6.53
CA PRO A 81 18.08 -24.23 -7.05
C PRO A 81 16.62 -24.69 -7.08
N THR A 82 16.12 -25.05 -8.26
CA THR A 82 14.77 -25.57 -8.46
C THR A 82 14.80 -26.91 -9.19
N ILE A 83 13.86 -27.79 -8.82
CA ILE A 83 13.56 -29.03 -9.54
C ILE A 83 12.25 -28.93 -10.33
N LEU A 84 11.60 -27.77 -10.30
CA LEU A 84 10.35 -27.48 -10.98
C LEU A 84 10.66 -26.83 -12.33
N ASP A 85 9.92 -27.24 -13.36
CA ASP A 85 9.93 -26.56 -14.65
C ASP A 85 9.32 -25.15 -14.53
N GLY A 86 9.80 -24.21 -15.35
CA GLY A 86 9.27 -22.85 -15.38
C GLY A 86 7.78 -22.81 -15.77
N HIS A 87 7.01 -21.94 -15.12
CA HIS A 87 5.60 -21.70 -15.46
C HIS A 87 5.46 -20.29 -16.04
N ASP A 88 4.76 -20.13 -17.16
CA ASP A 88 4.65 -18.84 -17.88
C ASP A 88 4.09 -17.69 -17.03
N ALA A 89 3.32 -18.02 -15.98
CA ALA A 89 2.75 -17.04 -15.05
C ALA A 89 3.66 -16.66 -13.88
N LEU A 90 4.82 -17.32 -13.72
CA LEU A 90 5.74 -17.11 -12.58
C LEU A 90 7.13 -16.69 -13.07
N ARG A 91 7.74 -15.72 -12.38
CA ARG A 91 9.15 -15.39 -12.58
C ARG A 91 10.02 -16.55 -12.09
N PRO A 92 11.05 -16.96 -12.85
CA PRO A 92 11.96 -18.04 -12.44
C PRO A 92 12.96 -17.59 -11.36
N HIS A 93 13.10 -16.27 -11.16
CA HIS A 93 14.01 -15.65 -10.21
C HIS A 93 13.24 -14.93 -9.09
N ILE A 94 13.86 -14.84 -7.92
CA ILE A 94 13.39 -14.04 -6.79
C ILE A 94 13.88 -12.61 -7.00
N GLN A 95 12.95 -11.66 -6.92
CA GLN A 95 13.27 -10.25 -6.86
C GLN A 95 13.02 -9.75 -5.44
N ALA A 96 14.05 -9.16 -4.82
CA ALA A 96 13.95 -8.53 -3.52
C ALA A 96 14.13 -7.02 -3.63
N GLU A 97 13.14 -6.27 -3.15
CA GLU A 97 13.16 -4.82 -3.08
C GLU A 97 13.36 -4.36 -1.64
N ILE A 98 14.30 -3.44 -1.42
CA ILE A 98 14.62 -2.88 -0.12
C ILE A 98 14.56 -1.37 -0.21
N SER A 99 13.73 -0.76 0.63
CA SER A 99 13.57 0.69 0.69
C SER A 99 13.99 1.27 2.05
N ALA A 100 14.81 2.31 2.02
CA ALA A 100 15.19 3.11 3.16
C ALA A 100 14.15 4.22 3.42
N LYS A 101 12.90 3.82 3.67
CA LYS A 101 11.79 4.72 3.95
C LYS A 101 11.28 4.52 5.38
N PRO A 102 10.91 5.60 6.10
CA PRO A 102 10.26 5.47 7.40
C PRO A 102 8.88 4.81 7.27
N THR A 103 8.45 4.18 8.35
CA THR A 103 7.14 3.52 8.49
C THR A 103 6.30 4.37 9.44
N PRO A 104 5.27 5.09 8.96
CA PRO A 104 4.44 5.98 9.79
C PRO A 104 3.56 5.25 10.82
N LEU A 105 3.26 3.97 10.62
CA LEU A 105 2.48 3.17 11.57
C LEU A 105 3.37 2.23 12.39
N ALA A 106 2.88 1.84 13.58
CA ALA A 106 3.58 0.88 14.42
C ALA A 106 3.65 -0.49 13.73
N THR A 107 4.80 -1.15 13.82
CA THR A 107 4.99 -2.49 13.25
C THR A 107 4.67 -3.58 14.26
N GLY A 108 4.16 -4.71 13.77
CA GLY A 108 3.95 -5.92 14.57
C GLY A 108 4.82 -7.07 14.10
N GLU A 109 5.30 -7.88 15.04
CA GLU A 109 5.96 -9.15 14.72
C GLU A 109 4.93 -10.22 14.34
N ARG A 110 5.28 -11.01 13.33
CA ARG A 110 4.46 -12.13 12.85
C ARG A 110 5.33 -13.35 12.59
N PRO A 111 4.85 -14.57 12.87
CA PRO A 111 5.50 -15.79 12.39
C PRO A 111 5.24 -15.95 10.87
N LEU A 112 6.18 -16.54 10.14
CA LEU A 112 6.02 -16.91 8.74
C LEU A 112 6.26 -18.40 8.56
N ALA A 113 5.33 -19.04 7.87
CA ALA A 113 5.43 -20.44 7.49
C ALA A 113 5.40 -20.60 5.95
N SER A 114 6.22 -21.49 5.41
CA SER A 114 6.08 -21.91 4.01
C SER A 114 4.74 -22.62 3.78
N PHE A 115 4.28 -22.73 2.53
CA PHE A 115 3.09 -23.54 2.25
C PHE A 115 3.31 -25.02 2.59
N VAL A 116 4.55 -25.49 2.53
CA VAL A 116 4.89 -26.86 2.94
C VAL A 116 4.66 -27.04 4.44
N HIS A 117 5.14 -26.12 5.28
CA HIS A 117 4.92 -26.18 6.72
C HIS A 117 3.44 -25.99 7.10
N GLN A 118 2.76 -25.03 6.47
CA GLN A 118 1.32 -24.82 6.67
C GLN A 118 0.52 -26.08 6.34
N TYR A 119 0.79 -26.72 5.19
CA TYR A 119 0.10 -27.93 4.77
C TYR A 119 0.41 -29.14 5.66
N ARG A 120 1.65 -29.24 6.16
CA ARG A 120 2.07 -30.32 7.07
C ARG A 120 1.69 -30.06 8.53
N GLY A 121 1.12 -28.90 8.86
CA GLY A 121 0.83 -28.52 10.26
C GLY A 121 2.09 -28.40 11.12
N LEU A 122 3.20 -27.97 10.53
CA LEU A 122 4.47 -27.75 11.22
C LEU A 122 4.59 -26.33 11.74
N GLU A 123 5.43 -26.15 12.76
CA GLU A 123 5.76 -24.84 13.31
C GLU A 123 6.35 -23.90 12.24
N PRO A 124 6.09 -22.58 12.32
CA PRO A 124 6.64 -21.60 11.39
C PRO A 124 8.18 -21.65 11.33
N GLU A 125 8.75 -21.63 10.12
CA GLU A 125 10.22 -21.57 9.95
C GLU A 125 10.81 -20.26 10.50
N ILE A 126 10.02 -19.18 10.46
CA ILE A 126 10.37 -17.90 11.06
C ILE A 126 9.38 -17.65 12.19
N THR A 127 9.86 -17.67 13.42
CA THR A 127 9.02 -17.51 14.62
C THR A 127 8.55 -16.08 14.81
N ALA A 128 9.34 -15.09 14.40
CA ALA A 128 8.99 -13.67 14.46
C ALA A 128 9.76 -12.86 13.41
N ILE A 129 9.05 -12.02 12.65
CA ILE A 129 9.60 -10.96 11.83
C ILE A 129 8.72 -9.71 11.90
N ALA A 130 9.33 -8.55 12.05
CA ALA A 130 8.62 -7.28 12.02
C ALA A 130 8.00 -7.05 10.64
N CYS A 131 6.68 -6.83 10.62
CA CYS A 131 5.91 -6.58 9.41
C CYS A 131 5.33 -5.16 9.41
N VAL A 132 5.29 -4.56 8.22
CA VAL A 132 4.58 -3.29 7.99
C VAL A 132 3.08 -3.51 8.21
N ASP A 133 2.42 -2.49 8.75
CA ASP A 133 0.97 -2.50 8.98
C ASP A 133 0.21 -2.63 7.64
N PRO A 134 -0.83 -3.48 7.55
CA PRO A 134 -1.63 -3.61 6.33
C PRO A 134 -2.25 -2.31 5.82
N VAL A 135 -2.57 -1.36 6.71
CA VAL A 135 -3.14 -0.05 6.36
C VAL A 135 -2.11 0.81 5.63
N GLU A 136 -0.85 0.76 6.05
CA GLU A 136 0.24 1.42 5.34
C GLU A 136 0.49 0.78 3.98
N THR A 137 0.47 -0.56 3.92
CA THR A 137 0.59 -1.28 2.64
C THR A 137 -0.57 -0.94 1.69
N ALA A 138 -1.78 -0.74 2.20
CA ALA A 138 -2.92 -0.29 1.41
C ALA A 138 -2.72 1.14 0.87
N ALA A 139 -2.16 2.06 1.65
CA ALA A 139 -1.86 3.42 1.21
C ALA A 139 -0.77 3.44 0.12
N ASP A 140 0.31 2.69 0.31
CA ASP A 140 1.38 2.51 -0.68
C ASP A 140 0.84 1.93 -1.99
N LYS A 141 0.03 0.87 -1.90
CA LYS A 141 -0.58 0.24 -3.08
C LYS A 141 -1.56 1.18 -3.78
N LEU A 142 -2.35 1.95 -3.04
CA LEU A 142 -3.27 2.92 -3.63
C LEU A 142 -2.52 4.01 -4.40
N SER A 143 -1.46 4.58 -3.79
CA SER A 143 -0.60 5.55 -4.47
C SER A 143 0.03 4.96 -5.72
N ALA A 144 0.68 3.79 -5.59
CA ALA A 144 1.36 3.11 -6.69
C ALA A 144 0.41 2.78 -7.84
N PHE A 145 -0.79 2.26 -7.52
CA PHE A 145 -1.81 1.95 -8.50
C PHE A 145 -2.31 3.22 -9.19
N CYS A 146 -2.56 4.29 -8.43
CA CYS A 146 -3.07 5.55 -8.95
C CYS A 146 -2.14 6.15 -10.00
N TRP A 147 -0.85 6.35 -9.70
CA TRP A 147 0.03 6.97 -10.68
C TRP A 147 0.36 6.03 -11.84
N ARG A 148 0.55 4.73 -11.59
CA ARG A 148 0.86 3.76 -12.65
C ARG A 148 -0.28 3.62 -13.65
N VAL A 149 -1.54 3.61 -13.19
CA VAL A 149 -2.72 3.55 -14.08
C VAL A 149 -2.89 4.85 -14.86
N LEU A 150 -2.82 6.00 -14.20
CA LEU A 150 -3.07 7.29 -14.85
C LEU A 150 -1.96 7.73 -15.82
N THR A 151 -0.77 7.17 -15.68
CA THR A 151 0.37 7.43 -16.58
C THR A 151 0.70 6.23 -17.46
N ARG A 152 -0.14 5.19 -17.44
CA ARG A 152 0.11 3.95 -18.19
C ARG A 152 0.03 4.20 -19.68
N ASP A 153 1.00 3.67 -20.39
CA ASP A 153 0.98 3.52 -21.83
C ASP A 153 1.24 2.04 -22.14
N ARG A 154 0.21 1.33 -22.61
CA ARG A 154 0.28 -0.10 -22.94
C ARG A 154 1.16 -0.40 -24.16
N GLU A 155 1.42 0.60 -25.00
CA GLU A 155 2.29 0.43 -26.18
C GLU A 155 3.78 0.66 -25.83
N ARG A 156 4.05 1.25 -24.66
CA ARG A 156 5.42 1.53 -24.21
C ARG A 156 6.17 0.23 -23.89
N VAL A 157 7.40 0.14 -24.36
CA VAL A 157 8.32 -0.92 -23.96
C VAL A 157 8.51 -0.89 -22.44
N GLY A 158 8.25 -2.03 -21.78
CA GLY A 158 8.29 -2.14 -20.32
C GLY A 158 7.01 -1.69 -19.62
N ASP A 159 5.86 -1.68 -20.30
CA ASP A 159 4.55 -1.70 -19.63
C ASP A 159 4.45 -2.90 -18.68
N ASP A 160 3.81 -2.69 -17.53
CA ASP A 160 3.60 -3.71 -16.53
C ASP A 160 2.09 -3.91 -16.28
N PRO A 161 1.45 -4.87 -16.98
CA PRO A 161 0.04 -5.15 -16.78
C PRO A 161 -0.26 -5.82 -15.44
N THR A 162 0.76 -6.28 -14.72
CA THR A 162 0.58 -6.91 -13.40
C THR A 162 0.17 -5.89 -12.34
N ILE A 163 0.21 -4.59 -12.64
CA ILE A 163 -0.27 -3.52 -11.76
C ILE A 163 -1.73 -3.70 -11.31
N VAL A 164 -2.56 -4.40 -12.09
CA VAL A 164 -3.93 -4.79 -11.74
C VAL A 164 -4.01 -5.62 -10.46
N ARG A 165 -2.92 -6.31 -10.07
CA ARG A 165 -2.81 -7.03 -8.79
C ARG A 165 -2.99 -6.11 -7.57
N HIS A 166 -2.64 -4.83 -7.69
CA HIS A 166 -2.90 -3.86 -6.61
C HIS A 166 -4.39 -3.63 -6.39
N LEU A 167 -5.22 -3.64 -7.44
CA LEU A 167 -6.67 -3.52 -7.32
C LEU A 167 -7.26 -4.68 -6.50
N HIS A 168 -6.81 -5.91 -6.76
CA HIS A 168 -7.22 -7.08 -5.97
C HIS A 168 -6.82 -6.93 -4.49
N ASP A 169 -5.56 -6.57 -4.22
CA ASP A 169 -5.09 -6.42 -2.84
C ASP A 169 -5.84 -5.30 -2.10
N LEU A 170 -6.11 -4.18 -2.77
CA LEU A 170 -6.89 -3.08 -2.20
C LEU A 170 -8.32 -3.49 -1.87
N ALA A 171 -8.96 -4.30 -2.72
CA ALA A 171 -10.29 -4.85 -2.44
C ALA A 171 -10.24 -5.78 -1.21
N ALA A 172 -9.22 -6.64 -1.10
CA ALA A 172 -9.05 -7.51 0.07
C ALA A 172 -8.76 -6.72 1.37
N LEU A 173 -8.10 -5.57 1.27
CA LEU A 173 -7.75 -4.69 2.39
C LEU A 173 -8.83 -3.66 2.74
N GLU A 174 -9.93 -3.57 1.98
CA GLU A 174 -10.92 -2.50 2.11
C GLU A 174 -11.45 -2.38 3.54
N ALA A 175 -11.86 -3.49 4.15
CA ALA A 175 -12.41 -3.52 5.50
C ALA A 175 -11.38 -3.10 6.55
N THR A 176 -10.16 -3.65 6.48
CA THR A 176 -9.05 -3.34 7.39
C THR A 176 -8.70 -1.86 7.35
N ALA A 177 -8.58 -1.31 6.14
CA ALA A 177 -8.09 0.04 5.98
C ALA A 177 -9.20 1.08 6.18
N SER A 178 -10.45 0.78 5.78
CA SER A 178 -11.62 1.63 6.10
C SER A 178 -11.91 1.74 7.59
N ALA A 179 -11.55 0.72 8.38
CA ALA A 179 -11.73 0.73 9.83
C ALA A 179 -10.67 1.58 10.56
N ASN A 180 -9.55 1.90 9.90
CA ASN A 180 -8.48 2.68 10.51
C ASN A 180 -8.65 4.18 10.20
N ALA A 181 -8.81 5.00 11.25
CA ALA A 181 -9.03 6.44 11.12
C ALA A 181 -7.84 7.22 10.53
N GLN A 182 -6.61 6.69 10.60
CA GLN A 182 -5.41 7.34 10.06
C GLN A 182 -5.27 7.16 8.54
N PHE A 183 -6.01 6.21 7.97
CA PHE A 183 -5.82 5.80 6.60
C PHE A 183 -6.06 6.89 5.53
N PRO A 184 -7.09 7.75 5.61
CA PRO A 184 -7.29 8.79 4.60
C PRO A 184 -6.10 9.77 4.53
N ALA A 185 -5.63 10.22 5.69
CA ALA A 185 -4.47 11.12 5.76
C ALA A 185 -3.21 10.44 5.24
N LEU A 186 -2.96 9.19 5.65
CA LEU A 186 -1.81 8.41 5.18
C LEU A 186 -1.83 8.22 3.66
N ALA A 187 -2.99 7.90 3.08
CA ALA A 187 -3.13 7.76 1.64
C ALA A 187 -2.89 9.08 0.88
N GLU A 188 -3.44 10.20 1.37
CA GLU A 188 -3.21 11.52 0.79
C GLU A 188 -1.74 11.92 0.84
N GLU A 189 -1.08 11.74 1.98
CA GLU A 189 0.35 12.00 2.14
C GLU A 189 1.20 11.14 1.20
N THR A 190 0.88 9.84 1.09
CA THR A 190 1.61 8.91 0.23
C THR A 190 1.43 9.26 -1.26
N ILE A 191 0.20 9.57 -1.68
CA ILE A 191 -0.10 10.02 -3.06
C ILE A 191 0.67 11.31 -3.38
N MET A 192 0.72 12.26 -2.44
CA MET A 192 1.46 13.51 -2.63
C MET A 192 2.97 13.27 -2.67
N ALA A 193 3.51 12.38 -1.86
CA ALA A 193 4.93 12.05 -1.88
C ALA A 193 5.38 11.45 -3.24
N ASP A 194 4.50 10.70 -3.91
CA ASP A 194 4.76 10.11 -5.23
C ASP A 194 4.38 11.00 -6.42
N SER A 195 4.09 12.29 -6.21
CA SER A 195 3.67 13.23 -7.27
C SER A 195 4.63 13.35 -8.47
N HIS A 196 5.92 13.11 -8.25
CA HIS A 196 6.96 13.16 -9.27
C HIS A 196 7.12 11.82 -10.04
N ARG A 197 6.46 10.75 -9.58
CA ARG A 197 6.43 9.46 -10.29
C ARG A 197 5.65 9.59 -11.60
N GLY A 198 5.88 8.66 -12.53
CA GLY A 198 5.25 8.72 -13.87
C GLY A 198 5.64 9.96 -14.67
N GLY A 199 6.87 10.45 -14.49
CA GLY A 199 7.39 11.63 -15.20
C GLY A 199 6.80 12.97 -14.74
N GLY A 200 6.19 13.03 -13.55
CA GLY A 200 5.61 14.26 -13.00
C GLY A 200 4.26 14.66 -13.61
N ALA A 201 3.67 13.80 -14.44
CA ALA A 201 2.38 14.07 -15.12
C ALA A 201 1.23 14.41 -14.16
N LEU A 202 1.34 14.02 -12.89
CA LEU A 202 0.31 14.20 -11.88
C LEU A 202 0.64 15.28 -10.84
N GLU A 203 1.80 15.96 -10.94
CA GLU A 203 2.31 16.87 -9.90
C GLU A 203 1.32 17.99 -9.52
N GLY A 204 0.58 18.52 -10.50
CA GLY A 204 -0.43 19.56 -10.29
C GLY A 204 -1.80 19.05 -9.79
N MET A 205 -2.03 17.74 -9.72
CA MET A 205 -3.32 17.17 -9.32
C MET A 205 -3.36 16.88 -7.81
N LEU A 206 -4.41 17.38 -7.15
CA LEU A 206 -4.73 17.04 -5.78
C LEU A 206 -5.09 15.55 -5.65
N PRO A 207 -4.88 14.91 -4.47
CA PRO A 207 -5.18 13.49 -4.29
C PRO A 207 -6.61 13.11 -4.68
N ALA A 208 -7.59 13.93 -4.28
CA ALA A 208 -9.00 13.72 -4.64
C ALA A 208 -9.24 13.74 -6.16
N GLN A 209 -8.52 14.59 -6.91
CA GLN A 209 -8.63 14.65 -8.38
C GLN A 209 -8.01 13.41 -9.03
N ARG A 210 -6.85 12.95 -8.52
CA ARG A 210 -6.22 11.72 -9.01
C ARG A 210 -7.10 10.49 -8.76
N MET A 211 -7.70 10.42 -7.57
CA MET A 211 -8.66 9.37 -7.24
C MET A 211 -9.89 9.39 -8.15
N ALA A 212 -10.46 10.57 -8.41
CA ALA A 212 -11.58 10.68 -9.34
C ALA A 212 -11.21 10.23 -10.76
N ALA A 213 -10.06 10.67 -11.27
CA ALA A 213 -9.55 10.28 -12.59
C ALA A 213 -9.27 8.77 -12.67
N LEU A 214 -8.71 8.17 -11.61
CA LEU A 214 -8.47 6.73 -11.53
C LEU A 214 -9.78 5.95 -11.66
N VAL A 215 -10.82 6.38 -10.95
CA VAL A 215 -12.16 5.75 -11.01
C VAL A 215 -12.74 5.84 -12.42
N GLU A 216 -12.70 7.02 -13.03
CA GLU A 216 -13.17 7.24 -14.41
C GLU A 216 -12.41 6.39 -15.43
N HIS A 217 -11.09 6.29 -15.28
CA HIS A 217 -10.24 5.46 -16.13
C HIS A 217 -10.61 3.97 -16.01
N LEU A 218 -10.78 3.44 -14.78
CA LEU A 218 -11.17 2.05 -14.57
C LEU A 218 -12.61 1.73 -15.04
N GLN A 219 -13.49 2.74 -15.10
CA GLN A 219 -14.84 2.58 -15.63
C GLN A 219 -14.85 2.52 -17.16
N SER A 220 -14.04 3.35 -17.81
CA SER A 220 -13.98 3.48 -19.27
C SER A 220 -13.11 2.39 -19.91
N ASP A 221 -11.99 2.05 -19.30
CA ASP A 221 -11.08 1.02 -19.81
C ASP A 221 -11.65 -0.38 -19.61
N THR A 222 -11.80 -1.11 -20.72
CA THR A 222 -12.36 -2.46 -20.74
C THR A 222 -11.31 -3.55 -20.59
N LEU A 223 -10.02 -3.24 -20.81
CA LEU A 223 -8.93 -4.21 -20.81
C LEU A 223 -8.50 -4.65 -19.42
N TYR A 224 -8.77 -3.84 -18.38
CA TYR A 224 -8.44 -4.23 -17.00
C TYR A 224 -9.17 -5.49 -16.53
N ALA A 225 -10.33 -5.82 -17.09
CA ALA A 225 -11.03 -7.06 -16.76
C ALA A 225 -10.23 -8.29 -17.23
N ASP A 226 -9.70 -8.24 -18.45
CA ASP A 226 -8.88 -9.32 -19.03
C ASP A 226 -7.53 -9.43 -18.32
N GLU A 227 -6.90 -8.29 -18.03
CA GLU A 227 -5.67 -8.23 -17.23
C GLU A 227 -5.90 -8.82 -15.83
N TYR A 228 -7.04 -8.50 -15.19
CA TYR A 228 -7.37 -9.07 -13.88
C TYR A 228 -7.54 -10.58 -13.95
N ALA A 229 -8.30 -11.08 -14.92
CA ALA A 229 -8.49 -12.52 -15.12
C ALA A 229 -7.15 -13.24 -15.31
N ARG A 230 -6.26 -12.69 -16.14
CA ARG A 230 -4.94 -13.25 -16.42
C ARG A 230 -3.99 -13.19 -15.23
N PHE A 231 -3.80 -12.00 -14.66
CA PHE A 231 -2.73 -11.75 -13.68
C PHE A 231 -3.15 -11.90 -12.22
N VAL A 232 -4.45 -11.96 -11.93
CA VAL A 232 -4.97 -12.22 -10.58
C VAL A 232 -5.61 -13.60 -10.54
N GLY A 233 -6.54 -13.89 -11.46
CA GLY A 233 -7.23 -15.19 -11.53
C GLY A 233 -6.25 -16.37 -11.73
N GLY A 234 -5.28 -16.22 -12.63
CA GLY A 234 -4.23 -17.22 -12.88
C GLY A 234 -3.29 -17.49 -11.69
N MET A 235 -3.35 -16.68 -10.63
CA MET A 235 -2.52 -16.83 -9.43
C MET A 235 -3.34 -17.04 -8.14
N ALA A 236 -4.67 -17.17 -8.27
CA ALA A 236 -5.58 -17.35 -7.16
C ALA A 236 -5.54 -18.79 -6.64
N PHE A 237 -5.61 -18.94 -5.32
CA PHE A 237 -5.81 -20.26 -4.69
C PHE A 237 -6.91 -20.21 -3.60
N ALA A 238 -7.68 -19.12 -3.57
CA ALA A 238 -8.87 -18.95 -2.74
C ALA A 238 -10.02 -19.86 -3.19
N THR A 239 -10.93 -20.17 -2.27
CA THR A 239 -12.27 -20.61 -2.66
C THR A 239 -13.04 -19.42 -3.25
N GLU A 240 -13.88 -19.65 -4.27
CA GLU A 240 -14.59 -18.58 -5.01
C GLU A 240 -15.31 -17.58 -4.08
N GLN A 241 -15.86 -18.04 -2.96
CA GLN A 241 -16.59 -17.20 -2.00
C GLN A 241 -15.73 -16.11 -1.32
N LYS A 242 -14.40 -16.28 -1.26
CA LYS A 242 -13.49 -15.32 -0.59
C LYS A 242 -12.63 -14.53 -1.56
N PHE A 243 -12.77 -14.78 -2.86
CA PHE A 243 -11.95 -14.16 -3.89
C PHE A 243 -12.62 -12.90 -4.42
N PRO A 244 -12.02 -11.70 -4.26
CA PRO A 244 -12.52 -10.51 -4.90
C PRO A 244 -12.56 -10.70 -6.42
N HIS A 245 -13.72 -10.53 -7.04
CA HIS A 245 -13.82 -10.51 -8.50
C HIS A 245 -13.61 -9.08 -9.01
N PHE A 246 -13.09 -8.97 -10.24
CA PHE A 246 -13.05 -7.68 -10.91
C PHE A 246 -14.46 -7.10 -10.99
N ARG A 247 -14.63 -5.92 -10.41
CA ARG A 247 -15.83 -5.12 -10.56
C ARG A 247 -15.40 -3.75 -11.00
N LYS A 248 -15.99 -3.28 -12.10
CA LYS A 248 -15.85 -1.86 -12.45
C LYS A 248 -16.34 -1.05 -11.25
N PRO A 249 -15.61 -0.01 -10.86
CA PRO A 249 -16.12 0.95 -9.89
C PRO A 249 -17.54 1.39 -10.24
N SER A 250 -18.54 1.19 -9.39
CA SER A 250 -19.90 1.67 -9.62
C SER A 250 -20.13 3.00 -8.89
N GLY A 251 -20.22 4.13 -9.62
CA GLY A 251 -20.49 5.46 -9.05
C GLY A 251 -19.30 6.09 -8.31
N ARG A 252 -19.58 6.98 -7.33
CA ARG A 252 -18.57 7.37 -6.31
C ARG A 252 -18.12 6.07 -5.67
N TRP A 253 -16.82 5.75 -5.74
CA TRP A 253 -16.23 4.82 -4.79
C TRP A 253 -16.73 5.18 -3.37
N SER A 254 -17.60 4.34 -2.81
CA SER A 254 -18.16 4.52 -1.48
C SER A 254 -17.19 4.07 -0.38
N GLY A 255 -16.10 3.39 -0.75
CA GLY A 255 -14.84 3.36 -0.01
C GLY A 255 -13.94 4.56 -0.36
N PHE A 256 -13.09 4.98 0.58
CA PHE A 256 -12.10 6.08 0.47
C PHE A 256 -12.56 7.47 -0.02
N ALA A 257 -13.03 7.60 -1.25
CA ALA A 257 -13.44 8.89 -1.83
C ALA A 257 -14.81 9.37 -1.31
N GLY A 258 -15.68 8.45 -0.86
CA GLY A 258 -17.02 8.78 -0.34
C GLY A 258 -17.05 9.50 1.01
N ARG A 259 -16.02 9.32 1.85
CA ARG A 259 -15.90 9.99 3.17
C ARG A 259 -15.21 11.36 3.09
N TYR A 260 -14.86 11.82 1.90
CA TYR A 260 -14.32 13.15 1.68
C TYR A 260 -15.45 14.18 1.72
N ARG A 261 -15.58 14.89 2.85
CA ARG A 261 -16.17 16.23 2.86
C ARG A 261 -15.02 17.22 2.87
N PRO A 262 -14.78 17.99 1.80
CA PRO A 262 -13.90 19.14 1.93
C PRO A 262 -14.49 19.99 3.06
N ASN A 263 -13.68 20.29 4.08
CA ASN A 263 -14.01 21.41 4.96
C ASN A 263 -14.40 22.55 4.02
N ARG A 264 -15.60 23.10 4.20
CA ARG A 264 -15.99 24.34 3.52
C ARG A 264 -14.93 25.35 3.91
N VAL A 265 -13.93 25.53 3.05
CA VAL A 265 -13.05 26.68 3.14
C VAL A 265 -13.99 27.83 2.91
N GLY A 266 -14.32 28.52 4.01
CA GLY A 266 -15.06 29.75 3.96
C GLY A 266 -14.38 30.63 2.93
N THR A 267 -15.18 31.20 2.04
CA THR A 267 -14.81 32.29 1.14
C THR A 267 -14.31 33.45 1.99
N GLY A 268 -13.06 33.37 2.42
CA GLY A 268 -12.34 34.38 3.17
C GLY A 268 -11.26 34.91 2.25
N VAL A 269 -11.60 36.01 1.58
CA VAL A 269 -10.68 36.86 0.84
C VAL A 269 -9.47 37.15 1.73
N PHE A 270 -8.27 36.74 1.32
CA PHE A 270 -7.02 37.20 1.92
C PHE A 270 -6.74 38.63 1.45
N PRO A 271 -6.60 39.62 2.35
CA PRO A 271 -5.91 40.84 2.00
C PRO A 271 -4.41 40.69 2.27
N CYS A 272 -3.65 40.96 1.22
CA CYS A 272 -2.23 41.24 1.23
C CYS A 272 -1.93 42.51 2.04
N GLY A 273 -0.87 42.44 2.86
CA GLY A 273 0.09 43.55 2.98
C GLY A 273 -0.02 44.52 4.16
N SER A 274 1.05 44.50 4.96
CA SER A 274 1.70 45.64 5.63
C SER A 274 1.30 46.07 7.06
N CYS A 275 2.35 46.36 7.81
CA CYS A 275 2.45 47.17 9.04
C CYS A 275 2.22 46.48 10.42
N GLY A 276 3.33 46.29 11.13
CA GLY A 276 3.57 47.04 12.36
C GLY A 276 2.92 46.60 13.68
N SER A 277 3.74 45.96 14.51
CA SER A 277 3.93 46.25 15.95
C SER A 277 3.00 45.61 17.01
N GLN A 278 3.71 45.00 17.98
CA GLN A 278 3.48 44.96 19.44
C GLN A 278 2.64 43.84 20.11
N LYS A 279 3.40 43.06 20.91
CA LYS A 279 3.20 42.65 22.31
C LYS A 279 2.12 41.59 22.67
N MET A 280 2.62 40.45 23.20
CA MET A 280 1.99 39.60 24.25
C MET A 280 1.92 40.36 25.61
N PRO A 281 1.39 39.83 26.75
CA PRO A 281 0.75 38.52 27.06
C PRO A 281 -0.52 38.63 27.98
N ASN A 282 -1.13 37.49 28.32
CA ASN A 282 -1.58 37.04 29.67
C ASN A 282 -2.75 36.05 29.57
N GLU A 283 -2.57 34.79 29.96
CA GLU A 283 -2.69 34.23 31.32
C GLU A 283 -4.13 33.93 31.78
N ILE A 284 -4.37 32.62 31.98
CA ILE A 284 -4.86 32.00 33.23
C ILE A 284 -6.39 31.85 33.47
N ARG A 285 -6.70 30.60 33.91
CA ARG A 285 -7.83 30.09 34.73
C ARG A 285 -9.21 29.93 34.06
N SER A 286 -10.05 28.97 34.43
CA SER A 286 -10.01 27.69 35.16
C SER A 286 -11.48 27.29 35.39
N LEU A 287 -11.79 25.99 35.40
CA LEU A 287 -12.86 25.33 36.19
C LEU A 287 -14.33 25.63 35.79
N HIS A 288 -15.08 24.70 35.19
CA HIS A 288 -15.72 23.47 35.73
C HIS A 288 -17.28 23.61 35.77
N PRO A 289 -18.04 22.51 35.94
CA PRO A 289 -19.09 22.04 35.02
C PRO A 289 -20.51 22.38 35.52
N MET A 290 -21.57 22.05 34.75
CA MET A 290 -22.89 21.68 35.29
C MET A 290 -23.80 21.02 34.25
N ALA A 291 -24.75 20.26 34.78
CA ALA A 291 -25.44 19.11 34.20
C ALA A 291 -26.66 19.41 33.31
N ALA A 292 -26.92 18.42 32.45
CA ALA A 292 -28.21 17.81 32.09
C ALA A 292 -29.37 18.67 31.57
N LYS A 293 -29.91 18.26 30.41
CA LYS A 293 -31.37 18.05 30.22
C LYS A 293 -31.67 17.15 29.02
N ARG A 294 -32.61 16.22 29.26
CA ARG A 294 -33.20 15.24 28.32
C ARG A 294 -33.99 15.94 27.21
N GLY A 295 -33.88 15.44 25.98
CA GLY A 295 -34.71 15.80 24.83
C GLY A 295 -34.94 14.57 23.94
N ARG A 296 -36.19 14.39 23.51
CA ARG A 296 -36.77 13.16 22.94
C ARG A 296 -36.26 12.78 21.54
N ASN A 297 -36.22 11.47 21.31
CA ASN A 297 -36.44 10.73 20.06
C ASN A 297 -36.43 11.53 18.74
N ARG A 298 -35.33 11.39 18.00
CA ARG A 298 -35.35 11.10 16.56
C ARG A 298 -34.18 10.15 16.28
N GLN A 299 -34.47 8.87 16.03
CA GLN A 299 -33.50 7.99 15.38
C GLN A 299 -33.16 8.60 14.02
N PRO A 300 -31.89 8.87 13.70
CA PRO A 300 -31.49 9.04 12.32
C PRO A 300 -31.59 7.66 11.66
N ARG A 301 -32.49 7.50 10.70
CA ARG A 301 -32.40 6.38 9.75
C ARG A 301 -31.05 6.51 9.04
N LEU A 302 -30.18 5.55 9.27
CA LEU A 302 -29.00 5.33 8.42
C LEU A 302 -29.53 4.94 7.03
N PRO A 303 -28.98 5.49 5.93
CA PRO A 303 -29.26 4.96 4.61
C PRO A 303 -28.66 3.54 4.50
N ASP A 304 -29.46 2.61 3.98
CA ASP A 304 -29.15 1.19 3.79
C ASP A 304 -28.13 0.94 2.67
N ASP A 305 -26.92 1.50 2.78
CA ASP A 305 -25.80 1.19 1.89
C ASP A 305 -24.69 0.49 2.68
N ALA A 306 -25.04 -0.67 3.24
CA ALA A 306 -24.07 -1.69 3.62
C ALA A 306 -24.00 -2.71 2.48
N ILE A 307 -22.78 -3.04 2.05
CA ILE A 307 -22.53 -4.16 1.13
C ILE A 307 -23.10 -5.42 1.79
N LEU A 308 -24.24 -5.89 1.31
CA LEU A 308 -24.82 -7.16 1.69
C LEU A 308 -23.95 -8.27 1.10
N VAL A 309 -23.28 -9.02 1.98
CA VAL A 309 -22.81 -10.36 1.69
C VAL A 309 -24.05 -11.25 1.76
N GLU A 310 -24.67 -11.57 0.62
CA GLU A 310 -25.63 -12.66 0.56
C GLU A 310 -24.92 -13.98 0.22
N PRO A 311 -25.06 -15.03 1.05
CA PRO A 311 -24.59 -16.37 0.71
C PRO A 311 -25.55 -17.02 -0.29
N GLY A 312 -25.20 -16.99 -1.56
CA GLY A 312 -25.93 -17.72 -2.60
C GLY A 312 -25.62 -19.21 -2.56
N TYR A 313 -26.52 -19.99 -1.98
CA TYR A 313 -26.81 -21.37 -2.40
C TYR A 313 -28.28 -21.41 -2.84
N PRO A 314 -28.58 -22.15 -3.92
CA PRO A 314 -29.54 -23.22 -3.74
C PRO A 314 -29.08 -24.53 -4.39
N HIS A 315 -29.51 -25.62 -3.76
CA HIS A 315 -29.43 -26.99 -4.23
C HIS A 315 -30.04 -27.18 -5.62
N ASN A 316 -29.29 -27.86 -6.50
CA ASN A 316 -29.67 -29.16 -7.10
C ASN A 316 -28.45 -29.79 -7.77
#